data_AF-D4LTI2-F1
#
_entry.id   AF-D4LTI2-F1
#
_cell.length_a   1.000
_cell.length_b   1.000
_cell.length_c   1.000
_cell.angle_alpha   90.00
_cell.angle_beta   90.00
_cell.angle_gamma   90.00
#
_symmetry.space_group_name_H-M   'P 1'
#
loop_
_entity.id
_entity.type
_entity.pdbx_description
1 polymer ?
#
loop_
_entity_poly.entity_id
_entity_poly.type
_entity_poly.pdbx_seq_one_letter_code
_entity_poly.pdbx_strand_id
1 'polypeptide(L)'
;MPLFMLISGYLFWKSRNKKLKNIIMRRIVTMGIPFLVWNSLLYFRKVVILHEELSIMKYLQSIRYGLWFLQSIFIITIEVAIIIKIAERINGKVLVLRNFFLICVALGNLFIDGIIGVHTANLFVPFVVGYLYAERKFDGKWEINLNKLFLVCSGIVYMILFLFYKEWSFDYISGVNPMTSEYKPYIQMVINIYRWIIGIAGSIVFTEIMQLLYVKYMNLRFVKFVNRIGKETLQIYVMQCFFLEGVISTVVTIVANKLETNILAYNIVCYNTVITLGIAVVYAWLFDVILQVLSKHKIMYKVLFGCA
;
A
#
# COMPACT_ATOMS: atom_id res chain seq x y z
N MET A 1 0.53 -3.20 4.30
CA MET A 1 1.29 -1.98 3.94
C MET A 1 0.78 -0.73 4.71
N PRO A 2 0.90 -0.66 6.05
CA PRO A 2 0.27 0.41 6.84
C PRO A 2 0.87 1.81 6.63
N LEU A 3 2.21 1.90 6.51
CA LEU A 3 2.92 3.17 6.35
C LEU A 3 2.50 3.91 5.09
N PHE A 4 2.45 3.22 3.94
CA PHE A 4 2.04 3.82 2.68
C PHE A 4 0.61 4.34 2.76
N MET A 5 -0.29 3.58 3.39
CA MET A 5 -1.68 4.00 3.54
C MET A 5 -1.82 5.21 4.46
N LEU A 6 -1.06 5.25 5.56
CA LEU A 6 -0.99 6.41 6.44
C LEU A 6 -0.53 7.67 5.69
N ILE A 7 0.56 7.57 4.92
CA ILE A 7 1.04 8.68 4.07
C ILE A 7 -0.03 9.06 3.02
N SER A 8 -0.69 8.08 2.40
CA SER A 8 -1.72 8.30 1.39
C SER A 8 -2.92 9.05 1.95
N GLY A 9 -3.39 8.68 3.15
CA GLY A 9 -4.44 9.37 3.86
C GLY A 9 -4.05 10.79 4.25
N TYR A 10 -2.82 10.97 4.74
CA TYR A 10 -2.25 12.28 5.06
C TYR A 10 -2.24 13.22 3.85
N LEU A 11 -1.81 12.72 2.68
CA LEU A 11 -1.82 13.50 1.44
C LEU A 11 -3.23 13.72 0.90
N PHE A 12 -4.14 12.76 1.10
CA PHE A 12 -5.52 12.85 0.62
C PHE A 12 -6.30 14.00 1.28
N TRP A 13 -5.97 14.35 2.53
CA TRP A 13 -6.57 15.48 3.24
C TRP A 13 -6.63 16.78 2.40
N LYS A 14 -5.59 17.09 1.63
CA LYS A 14 -5.53 18.26 0.74
C LYS A 14 -6.63 18.27 -0.35
N SER A 15 -7.22 17.11 -0.64
CA SER A 15 -8.26 16.96 -1.66
C SER A 15 -9.66 17.19 -1.12
N ARG A 16 -9.86 17.33 0.20
CA ARG A 16 -11.18 17.45 0.82
C ARG A 16 -12.00 18.62 0.28
N ASN A 17 -11.39 19.77 -0.03
CA ASN A 17 -12.12 20.95 -0.51
C ASN A 17 -12.59 20.82 -1.97
N LYS A 18 -12.18 19.75 -2.68
CA LYS A 18 -12.58 19.51 -4.07
C LYS A 18 -13.97 18.87 -4.12
N LYS A 19 -14.70 19.12 -5.22
CA LYS A 19 -15.97 18.43 -5.51
C LYS A 19 -15.73 16.93 -5.66
N LEU A 20 -16.68 16.11 -5.18
CA LEU A 20 -16.59 14.64 -5.26
C LEU A 20 -16.28 14.13 -6.67
N LYS A 21 -16.98 14.67 -7.69
CA LYS A 21 -16.74 14.37 -9.11
C LYS A 21 -15.28 14.57 -9.51
N ASN A 22 -14.66 15.66 -9.07
CA ASN A 22 -13.27 15.97 -9.42
C ASN A 22 -12.29 15.02 -8.73
N ILE A 23 -12.60 14.60 -7.49
CA ILE A 23 -11.80 13.60 -6.78
C ILE A 23 -11.88 12.25 -7.52
N ILE A 24 -13.09 11.78 -7.81
CA ILE A 24 -13.33 10.50 -8.49
C ILE A 24 -12.67 10.49 -9.87
N MET A 25 -12.93 11.50 -10.71
CA MET A 25 -12.34 11.56 -12.06
C MET A 25 -10.81 11.57 -12.02
N ARG A 26 -10.22 12.33 -11.09
CA ARG A 26 -8.76 12.33 -10.92
C ARG A 26 -8.25 10.95 -10.51
N ARG A 27 -8.94 10.23 -9.62
CA ARG A 27 -8.56 8.87 -9.20
C ARG A 27 -8.74 7.84 -10.31
N ILE A 28 -9.78 7.95 -11.14
CA ILE A 28 -9.94 7.11 -12.32
C ILE A 28 -8.73 7.29 -13.25
N VAL A 29 -8.35 8.53 -13.55
CA VAL A 29 -7.21 8.80 -14.45
C VAL A 29 -5.87 8.37 -13.85
N THR A 30 -5.64 8.65 -12.56
CA THR A 30 -4.34 8.43 -11.91
C THR A 30 -4.12 7.02 -11.37
N MET A 31 -5.19 6.26 -11.13
CA MET A 31 -5.11 4.91 -10.54
C MET A 31 -5.96 3.90 -11.31
N GLY A 32 -7.19 4.24 -11.68
CA GLY A 32 -8.11 3.31 -12.37
C GLY A 32 -7.64 2.89 -13.76
N ILE A 33 -7.20 3.83 -14.60
CA ILE A 33 -6.65 3.52 -15.93
C ILE A 33 -5.35 2.71 -15.81
N PRO A 34 -4.33 3.14 -15.03
CA PRO A 34 -3.14 2.32 -14.79
C PRO A 34 -3.46 0.92 -14.27
N PHE A 35 -4.40 0.80 -13.34
CA PHE A 35 -4.85 -0.48 -12.81
C PHE A 35 -5.37 -1.40 -13.91
N LEU A 36 -6.25 -0.92 -14.79
CA LEU A 36 -6.78 -1.75 -15.88
C LEU A 36 -5.69 -2.11 -16.90
N VAL A 37 -4.89 -1.13 -17.34
CA VAL A 37 -3.84 -1.34 -18.34
C VAL A 37 -2.84 -2.37 -17.85
N TRP A 38 -2.34 -2.23 -16.63
CA TRP A 38 -1.32 -3.13 -16.12
C TRP A 38 -1.86 -4.49 -15.71
N ASN A 39 -3.10 -4.61 -15.20
CA ASN A 39 -3.69 -5.93 -15.00
C ASN A 39 -3.88 -6.68 -16.32
N SER A 40 -4.26 -5.98 -17.40
CA SER A 40 -4.29 -6.57 -18.74
C SER A 40 -2.91 -7.06 -19.17
N LEU A 41 -1.87 -6.24 -18.99
CA LEU A 41 -0.50 -6.67 -19.29
C LEU A 41 -0.07 -7.88 -18.46
N LEU A 42 -0.36 -7.90 -17.15
CA LEU A 42 -0.08 -9.03 -16.28
C LEU A 42 -0.77 -10.32 -16.74
N TYR A 43 -2.03 -10.22 -17.18
CA TYR A 43 -2.78 -11.34 -17.72
C TYR A 43 -2.20 -11.83 -19.07
N PHE A 44 -1.96 -10.92 -20.02
CA PHE A 44 -1.35 -11.26 -21.31
C PHE A 44 0.02 -11.90 -21.15
N ARG A 45 0.81 -11.46 -20.16
CA ARG A 45 2.09 -12.10 -19.82
C ARG A 45 1.90 -13.58 -19.48
N LYS A 46 0.88 -13.95 -18.70
CA LYS A 46 0.61 -15.36 -18.37
C LYS A 46 0.25 -16.17 -19.61
N VAL A 47 -0.57 -15.61 -20.49
CA VAL A 47 -0.94 -16.25 -21.76
C VAL A 47 0.28 -16.47 -22.66
N VAL A 48 1.16 -15.47 -22.78
CA VAL A 48 2.31 -15.53 -23.70
C VAL A 48 3.49 -16.34 -23.13
N ILE A 49 3.87 -16.11 -21.87
CA ILE A 49 5.07 -16.70 -21.27
C ILE A 49 4.77 -18.06 -20.64
N LEU A 50 3.62 -18.22 -19.99
CA LEU A 50 3.23 -19.46 -19.31
C LEU A 50 2.32 -20.33 -20.16
N HIS A 51 2.03 -19.91 -21.40
CA HIS A 51 1.14 -20.60 -22.34
C HIS A 51 -0.24 -20.92 -21.75
N GLU A 52 -0.74 -20.09 -20.83
CA GLU A 52 -2.09 -20.25 -20.27
C GLU A 52 -3.16 -20.00 -21.34
N GLU A 53 -4.21 -20.82 -21.34
CA GLU A 53 -5.37 -20.60 -22.21
C GLU A 53 -6.06 -19.27 -21.95
N LEU A 54 -6.45 -18.60 -23.04
CA LEU A 54 -7.18 -17.35 -23.00
C LEU A 54 -8.61 -17.61 -22.49
N SER A 55 -8.89 -17.15 -21.27
CA SER A 55 -10.19 -17.28 -20.60
C SER A 55 -10.61 -15.97 -19.96
N ILE A 56 -11.84 -15.54 -20.23
CA ILE A 56 -12.46 -14.35 -19.62
C ILE A 56 -12.49 -14.50 -18.09
N MET A 57 -12.77 -15.70 -17.57
CA MET A 57 -12.82 -15.93 -16.13
C MET A 57 -11.43 -15.73 -15.48
N LYS A 58 -10.36 -16.21 -16.12
CA LYS A 58 -8.98 -16.00 -15.66
C LYS A 58 -8.58 -14.52 -15.72
N TYR A 59 -9.04 -13.80 -16.75
CA TYR A 59 -8.83 -12.35 -16.85
C TYR A 59 -9.53 -11.60 -15.70
N LEU A 60 -10.79 -11.92 -15.39
CA LEU A 60 -11.52 -11.33 -14.26
C LEU A 60 -10.86 -11.65 -12.92
N GLN A 61 -10.34 -12.86 -12.74
CA GLN A 61 -9.54 -13.22 -11.57
C GLN A 61 -8.24 -12.40 -11.50
N SER A 62 -7.57 -12.16 -12.62
CA SER A 62 -6.37 -11.31 -12.67
C SER A 62 -6.70 -9.87 -12.28
N ILE A 63 -7.85 -9.33 -12.68
CA ILE A 63 -8.29 -8.00 -12.23
C ILE A 63 -8.54 -7.99 -10.72
N ARG A 64 -9.17 -9.04 -10.18
CA ARG A 64 -9.51 -9.12 -8.75
C ARG A 64 -8.29 -9.26 -7.84
N TYR A 65 -7.29 -10.05 -8.24
CA TYR A 65 -6.16 -10.42 -7.39
C TYR A 65 -4.83 -9.78 -7.80
N GLY A 66 -4.72 -9.22 -9.01
CA GLY A 66 -3.46 -8.75 -9.57
C GLY A 66 -2.90 -7.53 -8.84
N LEU A 67 -3.11 -6.33 -9.36
CA LEU A 67 -2.70 -5.09 -8.68
C LEU A 67 -3.61 -4.76 -7.49
N TRP A 68 -3.77 -5.70 -6.56
CA TRP A 68 -4.66 -5.65 -5.41
C TRP A 68 -4.44 -4.39 -4.57
N PHE A 69 -3.18 -3.98 -4.40
CA PHE A 69 -2.85 -2.78 -3.63
C PHE A 69 -3.38 -1.50 -4.27
N LEU A 70 -3.22 -1.39 -5.60
CA LEU A 70 -3.71 -0.25 -6.38
C LEU A 70 -5.25 -0.20 -6.37
N GLN A 71 -5.89 -1.37 -6.41
CA GLN A 71 -7.33 -1.50 -6.26
C GLN A 71 -7.79 -1.02 -4.87
N SER A 72 -7.16 -1.49 -3.80
CA SER A 72 -7.54 -1.13 -2.43
C SER A 72 -7.38 0.37 -2.17
N ILE A 73 -6.28 1.00 -2.59
CA ILE A 73 -6.11 2.45 -2.40
C ILE A 73 -7.14 3.25 -3.22
N PHE A 74 -7.49 2.79 -4.42
CA PHE A 74 -8.54 3.41 -5.23
C PHE A 74 -9.90 3.36 -4.52
N ILE A 75 -10.30 2.18 -4.04
CA ILE A 75 -11.55 1.96 -3.28
C ILE A 75 -11.58 2.84 -2.03
N ILE A 76 -10.57 2.73 -1.17
CA ILE A 76 -10.48 3.48 0.10
C ILE A 76 -10.58 4.98 -0.15
N THR A 77 -9.92 5.48 -1.20
CA THR A 77 -9.98 6.91 -1.50
C THR A 77 -11.38 7.36 -1.89
N ILE A 78 -12.12 6.55 -2.65
CA ILE A 78 -13.51 6.85 -3.03
C ILE A 78 -14.42 6.78 -1.81
N GLU A 79 -14.32 5.73 -1.00
CA GLU A 79 -15.11 5.57 0.23
C GLU A 79 -14.95 6.77 1.16
N VAL A 80 -13.70 7.12 1.49
CA VAL A 80 -13.42 8.26 2.38
C VAL A 80 -13.91 9.59 1.75
N ALA A 81 -13.77 9.77 0.44
CA ALA A 81 -14.31 10.95 -0.24
C ALA A 81 -15.83 11.06 -0.12
N ILE A 82 -16.56 9.95 -0.31
CA ILE A 82 -18.01 9.89 -0.18
C ILE A 82 -18.42 10.22 1.26
N ILE A 83 -17.78 9.60 2.26
CA ILE A 83 -18.08 9.82 3.68
C ILE A 83 -17.91 11.29 4.06
N ILE A 84 -16.80 11.92 3.66
CA ILE A 84 -16.55 13.34 3.95
C ILE A 84 -17.64 14.21 3.33
N LYS A 85 -18.04 13.94 2.07
CA LYS A 85 -19.04 14.74 1.36
C LYS A 85 -20.46 14.54 1.83
N ILE A 86 -20.80 13.35 2.33
CA ILE A 86 -22.08 13.10 3.00
C ILE A 86 -22.10 13.87 4.33
N ALA A 87 -21.04 13.78 5.13
CA ALA A 87 -20.98 14.44 6.42
C ALA A 87 -21.02 15.97 6.33
N GLU A 88 -20.36 16.58 5.33
CA GLU A 88 -20.40 18.03 5.09
C GLU A 88 -21.81 18.58 4.81
N ARG A 89 -22.71 17.75 4.27
CA ARG A 89 -24.10 18.16 3.96
C ARG A 89 -25.01 18.20 5.20
N ILE A 90 -24.59 17.57 6.30
CA ILE A 90 -25.42 17.42 7.48
C ILE A 90 -25.00 18.49 8.50
N ASN A 91 -25.81 19.54 8.60
CA ASN A 91 -25.51 20.74 9.40
C ASN A 91 -25.26 20.43 10.89
N GLY A 92 -24.27 21.12 11.47
CA GLY A 92 -24.09 21.29 12.92
C GLY A 92 -23.32 20.20 13.69
N LYS A 93 -23.19 18.97 13.16
CA LYS A 93 -22.44 17.86 13.80
C LYS A 93 -21.50 17.10 12.85
N VAL A 94 -20.95 17.83 11.87
CA VAL A 94 -20.15 17.29 10.76
C VAL A 94 -19.03 16.35 11.24
N LEU A 95 -18.32 16.70 12.31
CA LEU A 95 -17.13 15.96 12.75
C LEU A 95 -17.46 14.64 13.46
N VAL A 96 -18.45 14.63 14.37
CA VAL A 96 -18.90 13.42 15.08
C VAL A 96 -19.51 12.43 14.09
N LEU A 97 -20.39 12.91 13.22
CA LEU A 97 -21.08 12.06 12.26
C LEU A 97 -20.13 11.47 11.22
N ARG A 98 -19.17 12.27 10.72
CA ARG A 98 -18.11 11.78 9.85
C ARG A 98 -17.29 10.68 10.52
N ASN A 99 -16.83 10.91 11.75
CA ASN A 99 -16.02 9.92 12.47
C ASN A 99 -16.81 8.64 12.73
N PHE A 100 -18.10 8.75 13.04
CA PHE A 100 -19.01 7.61 13.14
C PHE A 100 -19.07 6.82 11.82
N PHE A 101 -19.33 7.50 10.69
CA PHE A 101 -19.34 6.83 9.38
C PHE A 101 -18.00 6.18 9.01
N LEU A 102 -16.87 6.82 9.32
CA LEU A 102 -15.54 6.23 9.10
C LEU A 102 -15.35 4.95 9.91
N ILE A 103 -15.81 4.91 11.17
CA ILE A 103 -15.77 3.70 12.00
C ILE A 103 -16.70 2.62 11.44
N CYS A 104 -17.93 2.97 11.05
CA CYS A 104 -18.87 2.04 10.45
C CYS A 104 -18.32 1.41 9.17
N VAL A 105 -17.69 2.20 8.29
CA VAL A 105 -17.08 1.68 7.05
C VAL A 105 -15.83 0.86 7.35
N ALA A 106 -14.99 1.26 8.32
CA ALA A 106 -13.86 0.43 8.74
C ALA A 106 -14.31 -0.96 9.22
N LEU A 107 -15.36 -1.03 10.03
CA LEU A 107 -15.93 -2.28 10.51
C LEU A 107 -16.63 -3.04 9.38
N GLY A 108 -17.40 -2.36 8.52
CA GLY A 108 -18.07 -2.96 7.37
C GLY A 108 -17.07 -3.60 6.39
N ASN A 109 -15.95 -2.92 6.13
CA ASN A 109 -14.88 -3.40 5.25
C ASN A 109 -14.31 -4.75 5.71
N LEU A 110 -14.28 -5.04 7.02
CA LEU A 110 -13.85 -6.35 7.52
C LEU A 110 -14.76 -7.47 7.03
N PHE A 111 -16.07 -7.26 6.93
CA PHE A 111 -17.04 -8.28 6.54
C PHE A 111 -17.17 -8.47 5.03
N ILE A 112 -16.69 -7.51 4.24
CA ILE A 112 -16.70 -7.56 2.77
C ILE A 112 -15.30 -7.74 2.17
N ASP A 113 -14.27 -7.88 3.01
CA ASP A 113 -12.90 -8.15 2.56
C ASP A 113 -12.87 -9.45 1.74
N GLY A 114 -12.20 -9.40 0.59
CA GLY A 114 -12.21 -10.47 -0.40
C GLY A 114 -13.33 -10.34 -1.44
N ILE A 115 -14.44 -9.64 -1.16
CA ILE A 115 -15.49 -9.32 -2.15
C ILE A 115 -15.10 -8.02 -2.89
N ILE A 116 -14.82 -6.95 -2.15
CA ILE A 116 -14.48 -5.62 -2.70
C ILE A 116 -12.99 -5.35 -2.47
N GLY A 117 -12.16 -6.00 -3.30
CA GLY A 117 -10.72 -5.97 -3.17
C GLY A 117 -10.20 -6.85 -2.02
N VAL A 118 -8.92 -7.18 -2.08
CA VAL A 118 -8.27 -8.06 -1.11
C VAL A 118 -7.46 -7.21 -0.13
N HIS A 119 -7.58 -7.46 1.17
CA HIS A 119 -6.90 -6.72 2.25
C HIS A 119 -7.29 -5.24 2.37
N THR A 120 -8.34 -4.78 1.69
CA THR A 120 -8.82 -3.40 1.73
C THR A 120 -9.14 -2.97 3.17
N ALA A 121 -9.71 -3.87 3.98
CA ALA A 121 -10.07 -3.55 5.37
C ALA A 121 -8.84 -3.23 6.24
N ASN A 122 -7.74 -3.97 6.06
CA ASN A 122 -6.49 -3.74 6.78
C ASN A 122 -5.79 -2.43 6.38
N LEU A 123 -6.05 -1.95 5.17
CA LEU A 123 -5.47 -0.72 4.63
C LEU A 123 -6.31 0.52 4.95
N PHE A 124 -7.62 0.36 5.15
CA PHE A 124 -8.55 1.47 5.41
C PHE A 124 -8.22 2.22 6.70
N VAL A 125 -7.99 1.51 7.80
CA VAL A 125 -7.75 2.13 9.12
C VAL A 125 -6.48 2.99 9.13
N PRO A 126 -5.29 2.50 8.70
CA PRO A 126 -4.11 3.36 8.59
C PRO A 126 -4.31 4.57 7.69
N PHE A 127 -5.08 4.46 6.59
CA PHE A 127 -5.41 5.59 5.74
C PHE A 127 -6.25 6.65 6.47
N VAL A 128 -7.29 6.23 7.17
CA VAL A 128 -8.13 7.15 7.96
C VAL A 128 -7.31 7.82 9.06
N VAL A 129 -6.45 7.09 9.75
CA VAL A 129 -5.54 7.66 10.76
C VAL A 129 -4.64 8.73 10.15
N GLY A 130 -4.06 8.48 8.97
CA GLY A 130 -3.27 9.47 8.24
C GLY A 130 -4.07 10.74 7.88
N TYR A 131 -5.30 10.57 7.41
CA TYR A 131 -6.20 11.69 7.08
C TYR A 131 -6.54 12.53 8.33
N LEU A 132 -6.94 11.88 9.43
CA LEU A 132 -7.29 12.56 10.67
C LEU A 132 -6.08 13.25 11.30
N TYR A 133 -4.89 12.67 11.17
CA TYR A 133 -3.64 13.28 11.60
C TYR A 133 -3.36 14.58 10.82
N ALA A 134 -3.48 14.57 9.49
CA ALA A 134 -3.34 15.78 8.68
C ALA A 134 -4.33 16.87 9.09
N GLU A 135 -5.60 16.49 9.29
CA GLU A 135 -6.65 17.42 9.70
C GLU A 135 -6.36 18.10 11.03
N ARG A 136 -5.98 17.33 12.06
CA ARG A 136 -5.63 17.90 13.36
C ARG A 136 -4.40 18.81 13.27
N LYS A 137 -3.40 18.40 12.50
CA LYS A 137 -2.18 19.19 12.31
C LYS A 137 -2.43 20.54 11.63
N PHE A 138 -3.25 20.57 10.59
CA PHE A 138 -3.45 21.78 9.78
C PHE A 138 -4.64 22.64 10.22
N ASP A 139 -5.73 22.07 10.74
CA ASP A 139 -6.91 22.83 11.19
C ASP A 139 -6.99 22.95 12.70
N GLY A 140 -6.60 21.89 13.42
CA GLY A 140 -6.76 21.78 14.86
C GLY A 140 -5.70 22.52 15.68
N LYS A 141 -4.79 23.28 15.04
CA LYS A 141 -3.61 23.90 15.68
C LYS A 141 -2.85 22.91 16.58
N TRP A 142 -2.83 21.63 16.21
CA TRP A 142 -2.16 20.61 16.98
C TRP A 142 -0.67 20.63 16.64
N GLU A 143 0.08 21.42 17.41
CA GLU A 143 1.54 21.35 17.44
C GLU A 143 1.94 20.14 18.27
N ILE A 144 2.07 18.98 17.61
CA ILE A 144 2.78 17.87 18.22
C ILE A 144 4.25 18.26 18.24
N ASN A 145 4.70 18.80 19.38
CA ASN A 145 6.12 18.83 19.69
C ASN A 145 6.57 17.38 19.82
N LEU A 146 7.17 16.87 18.75
CA LEU A 146 7.82 15.57 18.67
C LEU A 146 9.02 15.58 19.61
N ASN A 147 8.74 15.45 20.90
CA ASN A 147 9.76 15.32 21.91
C ASN A 147 10.40 13.93 21.76
N LYS A 148 11.72 13.84 21.99
CA LYS A 148 12.47 12.57 22.01
C LYS A 148 11.76 11.51 22.86
N LEU A 149 11.07 11.91 23.92
CA LEU A 149 10.27 11.02 24.75
C LEU A 149 9.15 10.30 23.97
N PHE A 150 8.41 10.99 23.09
CA PHE A 150 7.36 10.38 22.27
C PHE A 150 7.94 9.35 21.30
N LEU A 151 9.09 9.64 20.70
CA LEU A 151 9.80 8.69 19.84
C LEU A 151 10.23 7.44 20.64
N VAL A 152 10.82 7.63 21.81
CA VAL A 152 11.24 6.51 22.67
C VAL A 152 10.03 5.68 23.10
N CYS A 153 8.94 6.30 23.56
CA CYS A 153 7.73 5.60 23.95
C CYS A 153 7.09 4.85 22.78
N SER A 154 6.93 5.47 21.62
CA SER A 154 6.39 4.80 20.43
C SER A 154 7.30 3.67 19.94
N GLY A 155 8.62 3.84 20.04
CA GLY A 155 9.61 2.80 19.78
C GLY A 155 9.47 1.60 20.72
N ILE A 156 9.37 1.85 22.04
CA ILE A 156 9.16 0.78 23.04
C ILE A 156 7.85 0.05 22.77
N VAL A 157 6.75 0.76 22.55
CA VAL A 157 5.45 0.15 22.23
C VAL A 157 5.54 -0.70 20.97
N TYR A 158 6.17 -0.18 19.90
CA TYR A 158 6.36 -0.95 18.67
C TYR A 158 7.21 -2.21 18.90
N MET A 159 8.30 -2.11 19.65
CA MET A 159 9.15 -3.27 19.98
C MET A 159 8.40 -4.32 20.77
N ILE A 160 7.63 -3.93 21.80
CA ILE A 160 6.81 -4.85 22.59
C ILE A 160 5.80 -5.56 21.68
N LEU A 161 5.05 -4.80 20.86
CA LEU A 161 4.10 -5.38 19.92
C LEU A 161 4.83 -6.33 18.95
N PHE A 162 5.97 -5.93 18.39
CA PHE A 162 6.73 -6.74 17.45
C PHE A 162 7.19 -8.08 18.03
N LEU A 163 7.55 -8.15 19.31
CA LEU A 163 7.91 -9.42 19.99
C LEU A 163 6.76 -10.44 19.98
N PHE A 164 5.51 -9.96 20.01
CA PHE A 164 4.31 -10.79 19.94
C PHE A 164 3.79 -10.99 18.51
N TYR A 165 4.44 -10.42 17.50
CA TYR A 165 4.06 -10.60 16.10
C TYR A 165 4.51 -11.98 15.62
N LYS A 166 3.55 -12.88 15.41
CA LYS A 166 3.76 -14.28 15.01
C LYS A 166 2.98 -14.60 13.74
N GLU A 167 3.09 -15.83 13.26
CA GLU A 167 2.43 -16.30 12.03
C GLU A 167 0.91 -16.11 12.06
N TRP A 168 0.24 -16.32 13.21
CA TRP A 168 -1.19 -16.05 13.35
C TRP A 168 -1.56 -14.57 13.12
N SER A 169 -0.60 -13.66 13.23
CA SER A 169 -0.77 -12.24 12.94
C SER A 169 -0.62 -11.90 11.46
N PHE A 170 -0.31 -12.86 10.58
CA PHE A 170 -0.21 -12.65 9.13
C PHE A 170 -1.58 -12.76 8.48
N ASP A 171 -1.96 -11.76 7.68
CA ASP A 171 -3.30 -11.64 7.09
C ASP A 171 -3.62 -12.70 6.04
N TYR A 172 -2.60 -13.25 5.38
CA TYR A 172 -2.73 -14.40 4.50
C TYR A 172 -2.86 -15.74 5.24
N ILE A 173 -2.54 -15.80 6.54
CA ILE A 173 -2.73 -17.00 7.37
C ILE A 173 -4.07 -16.96 8.08
N SER A 174 -4.32 -15.91 8.89
CA SER A 174 -5.55 -15.85 9.69
C SER A 174 -6.77 -15.33 8.91
N GLY A 175 -6.56 -14.83 7.70
CA GLY A 175 -7.56 -14.07 6.95
C GLY A 175 -7.80 -12.68 7.54
N VAL A 176 -8.78 -11.97 6.98
CA VAL A 176 -9.21 -10.65 7.44
C VAL A 176 -10.65 -10.68 7.90
N ASN A 177 -11.52 -11.36 7.16
CA ASN A 177 -12.95 -11.40 7.45
C ASN A 177 -13.27 -12.29 8.68
N PRO A 178 -13.85 -11.72 9.75
CA PRO A 178 -14.20 -12.48 10.97
C PRO A 178 -15.19 -13.62 10.76
N MET A 179 -15.98 -13.61 9.68
CA MET A 179 -17.01 -14.63 9.42
C MET A 179 -16.49 -15.80 8.59
N THR A 180 -15.39 -15.62 7.86
CA THR A 180 -14.80 -16.67 7.01
C THR A 180 -13.44 -17.15 7.51
N SER A 181 -12.92 -16.54 8.57
CA SER A 181 -11.66 -16.95 9.19
C SER A 181 -11.79 -18.32 9.84
N GLU A 182 -10.68 -19.06 9.89
CA GLU A 182 -10.57 -20.31 10.65
C GLU A 182 -10.68 -20.07 12.17
N TYR A 183 -10.42 -18.83 12.62
CA TYR A 183 -10.55 -18.42 14.01
C TYR A 183 -11.99 -17.97 14.32
N LYS A 184 -12.39 -18.11 15.59
CA LYS A 184 -13.68 -17.58 16.06
C LYS A 184 -13.78 -16.07 15.79
N PRO A 185 -14.96 -15.52 15.44
CA PRO A 185 -15.08 -14.13 14.99
C PRO A 185 -14.49 -13.08 15.94
N TYR A 186 -14.65 -13.27 17.25
CA TYR A 186 -14.10 -12.35 18.25
C TYR A 186 -12.56 -12.42 18.32
N ILE A 187 -11.96 -13.60 18.12
CA ILE A 187 -10.51 -13.77 18.08
C ILE A 187 -9.97 -13.07 16.83
N GLN A 188 -10.61 -13.29 15.68
CA GLN A 188 -10.20 -12.64 14.44
C GLN A 188 -10.30 -11.11 14.52
N MET A 189 -11.32 -10.57 15.20
CA MET A 189 -11.39 -9.13 15.49
C MET A 189 -10.20 -8.64 16.32
N VAL A 190 -9.81 -9.36 17.37
CA VAL A 190 -8.63 -9.02 18.18
C VAL A 190 -7.36 -9.04 17.33
N ILE A 191 -7.19 -10.05 16.47
CA ILE A 191 -6.05 -10.15 15.55
C ILE A 191 -6.02 -8.95 14.59
N ASN A 192 -7.15 -8.57 14.01
CA ASN A 192 -7.25 -7.43 13.10
C ASN A 192 -6.93 -6.09 13.79
N ILE A 193 -7.47 -5.87 14.99
CA ILE A 193 -7.18 -4.68 15.80
C ILE A 193 -5.69 -4.63 16.14
N TYR A 194 -5.11 -5.77 16.54
CA TYR A 194 -3.69 -5.89 16.82
C TYR A 194 -2.83 -5.52 15.60
N ARG A 195 -3.17 -6.01 14.40
CA ARG A 195 -2.51 -5.64 13.14
C ARG A 195 -2.58 -4.14 12.85
N TRP A 196 -3.72 -3.51 13.11
CA TRP A 196 -3.85 -2.07 12.93
C TRP A 196 -2.97 -1.30 13.91
N ILE A 197 -2.96 -1.69 15.18
CA ILE A 197 -2.17 -1.02 16.22
C ILE A 197 -0.67 -1.13 15.92
N ILE A 198 -0.15 -2.35 15.68
CA ILE A 198 1.27 -2.53 15.37
C ILE A 198 1.65 -1.83 14.07
N GLY A 199 0.78 -1.85 13.06
CA GLY A 199 0.98 -1.17 11.79
C GLY A 199 1.09 0.34 11.94
N ILE A 200 0.21 0.97 12.73
CA ILE A 200 0.24 2.40 13.01
C ILE A 200 1.48 2.75 13.85
N ALA A 201 1.75 2.00 14.92
CA ALA A 201 2.90 2.23 15.79
C ALA A 201 4.22 2.18 15.00
N GLY A 202 4.41 1.14 14.19
CA GLY A 202 5.60 1.01 13.32
C GLY A 202 5.70 2.12 12.29
N SER A 203 4.56 2.57 11.74
CA SER A 203 4.54 3.68 10.77
C SER A 203 4.97 5.01 11.40
N ILE A 204 4.55 5.28 12.64
CA ILE A 204 4.97 6.45 13.41
C ILE A 204 6.47 6.40 13.67
N VAL A 205 6.96 5.30 14.26
CA VAL A 205 8.39 5.12 14.57
C VAL A 205 9.24 5.28 13.32
N PHE A 206 8.86 4.63 12.22
CA PHE A 206 9.59 4.74 10.96
C PHE A 206 9.61 6.19 10.43
N THR A 207 8.45 6.87 10.43
CA THR A 207 8.34 8.24 9.93
C THR A 207 9.22 9.20 10.74
N GLU A 208 9.24 9.06 12.07
CA GLU A 208 10.09 9.86 12.95
C GLU A 208 11.59 9.62 12.71
N ILE A 209 12.01 8.35 12.63
CA ILE A 209 13.41 8.00 12.33
C ILE A 209 13.80 8.60 10.97
N MET A 210 12.95 8.46 9.95
CA MET A 210 13.23 9.02 8.64
C MET A 210 13.32 10.55 8.65
N GLN A 211 12.50 11.25 9.45
CA GLN A 211 12.61 12.70 9.60
C GLN A 211 13.95 13.10 10.21
N LEU A 212 14.39 12.42 11.28
CA LEU A 212 15.68 12.67 11.92
C LEU A 212 16.85 12.43 10.95
N LEU A 213 16.82 11.33 10.20
CA LEU A 213 17.83 11.03 9.18
C LEU A 213 17.81 12.05 8.04
N TYR A 214 16.63 12.47 7.59
CA TYR A 214 16.49 13.42 6.50
C TYR A 214 17.12 14.77 6.86
N VAL A 215 16.83 15.32 8.04
CA VAL A 215 17.42 16.60 8.50
C VAL A 215 18.95 16.52 8.57
N LYS A 216 19.48 15.40 9.06
CA LYS A 216 20.94 15.24 9.23
C LYS A 216 21.68 14.98 7.92
N TYR A 217 21.05 14.31 6.96
CA TYR A 217 21.74 13.76 5.78
C TYR A 217 21.16 14.20 4.43
N MET A 218 20.31 15.23 4.38
CA MET A 218 19.63 15.69 3.15
C MET A 218 20.57 15.96 1.96
N ASN A 219 21.82 16.32 2.22
CA ASN A 219 22.80 16.65 1.19
C ASN A 219 23.47 15.42 0.56
N LEU A 220 23.37 14.24 1.18
CA LEU A 220 23.95 13.01 0.65
C LEU A 220 23.29 12.62 -0.67
N ARG A 221 24.10 12.20 -1.65
CA ARG A 221 23.61 11.73 -2.96
C ARG A 221 22.60 10.60 -2.82
N PHE A 222 22.83 9.69 -1.87
CA PHE A 222 21.92 8.58 -1.57
C PHE A 222 20.53 9.07 -1.14
N VAL A 223 20.45 10.07 -0.26
CA VAL A 223 19.15 10.62 0.18
C VAL A 223 18.42 11.30 -0.97
N LYS A 224 19.13 12.02 -1.84
CA LYS A 224 18.56 12.61 -3.06
C LYS A 224 18.02 11.54 -4.02
N PHE A 225 18.73 10.43 -4.16
CA PHE A 225 18.30 9.27 -4.95
C PHE A 225 17.04 8.62 -4.38
N VAL A 226 17.01 8.34 -3.08
CA VAL A 226 15.82 7.79 -2.40
C VAL A 226 14.62 8.74 -2.52
N ASN A 227 14.82 10.05 -2.41
CA ASN A 227 13.76 11.04 -2.61
C ASN A 227 13.23 11.04 -4.05
N ARG A 228 14.10 10.90 -5.05
CA ARG A 228 13.67 10.80 -6.46
C ARG A 228 12.81 9.55 -6.68
N ILE A 229 13.30 8.39 -6.27
CA ILE A 229 12.58 7.11 -6.37
C ILE A 229 11.27 7.15 -5.58
N GLY A 230 11.29 7.78 -4.41
CA GLY A 230 10.12 7.97 -3.54
C GLY A 230 8.96 8.74 -4.20
N LYS A 231 9.22 9.51 -5.26
CA LYS A 231 8.16 10.21 -6.04
C LYS A 231 7.49 9.31 -7.06
N GLU A 232 8.16 8.22 -7.46
CA GLU A 232 7.72 7.30 -8.50
C GLU A 232 7.30 5.93 -7.91
N THR A 233 6.94 5.88 -6.63
CA THR A 233 6.67 4.62 -5.90
C THR A 233 5.55 3.80 -6.53
N LEU A 234 4.52 4.46 -7.09
CA LEU A 234 3.41 3.76 -7.72
C LEU A 234 3.87 3.07 -9.01
N GLN A 235 4.65 3.77 -9.83
CA GLN A 235 5.18 3.27 -11.08
C GLN A 235 6.13 2.11 -10.82
N ILE A 236 7.01 2.26 -9.83
CA ILE A 236 7.94 1.21 -9.37
C ILE A 236 7.17 -0.01 -8.87
N TYR A 237 6.12 0.17 -8.06
CA TYR A 237 5.29 -0.93 -7.56
C TYR A 237 4.71 -1.75 -8.72
N VAL A 238 4.11 -1.08 -9.71
CA VAL A 238 3.47 -1.78 -10.81
C VAL A 238 4.50 -2.47 -11.72
N MET A 239 5.64 -1.83 -11.97
CA MET A 239 6.76 -2.45 -12.69
C MET A 239 7.35 -3.66 -11.95
N GLN A 240 7.46 -3.60 -10.62
CA GLN A 240 7.88 -4.72 -9.79
C GLN A 240 6.94 -5.93 -9.96
N CYS A 241 5.62 -5.72 -9.89
CA CYS A 241 4.65 -6.81 -10.08
C CYS A 241 4.76 -7.45 -11.48
N PHE A 242 5.09 -6.64 -12.50
CA PHE A 242 5.24 -7.15 -13.85
C PHE A 242 6.56 -7.90 -14.07
N PHE A 243 7.69 -7.25 -13.78
CA PHE A 243 9.02 -7.77 -14.09
C PHE A 243 9.55 -8.71 -13.02
N LEU A 244 9.45 -8.34 -11.73
CA LEU A 244 10.09 -9.07 -10.66
C LEU A 244 9.26 -10.28 -10.23
N GLU A 245 8.01 -10.06 -9.85
CA GLU A 245 7.10 -11.14 -9.43
C GLU A 245 6.71 -12.06 -10.61
N GLY A 246 6.76 -11.53 -11.84
CA GLY A 246 6.45 -12.28 -13.04
C GLY A 246 7.66 -12.92 -13.69
N VAL A 247 8.40 -12.09 -14.44
CA VAL A 247 9.44 -12.56 -15.37
C VAL A 247 10.57 -13.23 -14.59
N ILE A 248 11.11 -12.57 -13.58
CA ILE A 248 12.25 -13.10 -12.83
C ILE A 248 11.86 -14.33 -12.03
N SER A 249 10.72 -14.30 -11.34
CA SER A 249 10.22 -15.48 -10.62
C SER A 249 10.14 -16.71 -11.55
N THR A 250 9.65 -16.51 -12.77
CA THR A 250 9.58 -17.58 -13.79
C THR A 250 10.99 -18.07 -14.17
N VAL A 251 11.92 -17.17 -14.44
CA VAL A 251 13.31 -17.52 -14.78
C VAL A 251 13.99 -18.27 -13.63
N VAL A 252 13.86 -17.79 -12.40
CA VAL A 252 14.42 -18.43 -11.20
C VAL A 252 13.84 -19.83 -11.02
N THR A 253 12.53 -20.00 -11.23
CA THR A 253 11.87 -21.32 -11.15
C THR A 253 12.40 -22.27 -12.21
N ILE A 254 12.56 -21.82 -13.47
CA ILE A 254 13.11 -22.64 -14.55
C ILE A 254 14.56 -23.06 -14.23
N VAL A 255 15.37 -22.13 -13.74
CA VAL A 255 16.78 -22.40 -13.39
C VAL A 255 16.86 -23.36 -12.20
N ALA A 256 16.07 -23.14 -11.15
CA ALA A 256 16.03 -24.02 -9.99
C ALA A 256 15.60 -25.45 -10.37
N ASN A 257 14.61 -25.59 -11.24
CA ASN A 257 14.17 -26.89 -11.75
C ASN A 257 15.26 -27.60 -12.56
N LYS A 258 16.04 -26.86 -13.37
CA LYS A 258 17.16 -27.43 -14.14
C LYS A 258 18.35 -27.84 -13.29
N LEU A 259 18.59 -27.14 -12.18
CA LEU A 259 19.70 -27.41 -11.28
C LEU A 259 19.32 -28.36 -10.14
N GLU A 260 18.07 -28.83 -10.11
CA GLU A 260 17.44 -29.63 -9.04
C GLU A 260 17.59 -29.04 -7.63
N THR A 261 18.08 -27.80 -7.54
CA THR A 261 18.44 -27.13 -6.31
C THR A 261 18.22 -25.63 -6.50
N ASN A 262 17.69 -24.99 -5.45
CA ASN A 262 17.60 -23.54 -5.41
C ASN A 262 18.84 -22.98 -4.70
N ILE A 263 19.86 -22.62 -5.48
CA ILE A 263 21.13 -22.06 -4.97
C ILE A 263 20.88 -20.82 -4.08
N LEU A 264 19.83 -20.05 -4.38
CA LEU A 264 19.46 -18.86 -3.60
C LEU A 264 18.90 -19.21 -2.22
N ALA A 265 18.33 -20.41 -2.05
CA ALA A 265 17.76 -20.86 -0.77
C ALA A 265 18.77 -21.55 0.15
N TYR A 266 19.99 -21.85 -0.34
CA TYR A 266 20.99 -22.59 0.43
C TYR A 266 21.43 -21.85 1.71
N ASN A 267 21.49 -20.51 1.66
CA ASN A 267 21.66 -19.67 2.83
C ASN A 267 20.53 -18.65 2.91
N ILE A 268 19.42 -19.07 3.52
CA ILE A 268 18.20 -18.27 3.63
C ILE A 268 18.42 -16.94 4.36
N VAL A 269 19.36 -16.89 5.31
CA VAL A 269 19.68 -15.67 6.06
C VAL A 269 20.38 -14.67 5.15
N CYS A 270 21.43 -15.09 4.45
CA CYS A 270 22.14 -14.25 3.48
C CYS A 270 21.21 -13.79 2.35
N TYR A 271 20.37 -14.71 1.87
CA TYR A 271 19.37 -14.41 0.86
C TYR A 271 18.41 -13.30 1.31
N ASN A 272 17.78 -13.48 2.48
CA ASN A 272 16.77 -12.55 2.99
C ASN A 272 17.32 -11.20 3.44
N THR A 273 18.60 -11.11 3.84
CA THR A 273 19.17 -9.88 4.42
C THR A 273 20.05 -9.10 3.44
N VAL A 274 20.86 -9.78 2.64
CA VAL A 274 21.86 -9.14 1.77
C VAL A 274 21.41 -9.18 0.32
N ILE A 275 21.07 -10.37 -0.19
CA ILE A 275 20.78 -10.56 -1.62
C ILE A 275 19.49 -9.84 -2.01
N THR A 276 18.40 -10.03 -1.26
CA THR A 276 17.11 -9.36 -1.51
C THR A 276 17.24 -7.84 -1.47
N LEU A 277 18.01 -7.29 -0.53
CA LEU A 277 18.23 -5.85 -0.41
C LEU A 277 19.05 -5.31 -1.59
N GLY A 278 20.11 -6.03 -1.99
CA GLY A 278 20.90 -5.71 -3.17
C GLY A 278 20.04 -5.73 -4.45
N ILE A 279 19.25 -6.78 -4.64
CA ILE A 279 18.29 -6.91 -5.74
C ILE A 279 17.31 -5.73 -5.71
N ALA A 280 16.71 -5.41 -4.57
CA ALA A 280 15.76 -4.30 -4.46
C ALA A 280 16.38 -2.95 -4.86
N VAL A 281 17.61 -2.65 -4.44
CA VAL A 281 18.32 -1.42 -4.83
C VAL A 281 18.60 -1.38 -6.33
N VAL A 282 19.09 -2.49 -6.90
CA VAL A 282 19.38 -2.60 -8.34
C VAL A 282 18.09 -2.42 -9.17
N TYR A 283 16.99 -3.06 -8.78
CA TYR A 283 15.71 -2.92 -9.47
C TYR A 283 15.11 -1.53 -9.34
N ALA A 284 15.19 -0.93 -8.15
CA ALA A 284 14.71 0.44 -7.95
C ALA A 284 15.49 1.42 -8.85
N TRP A 285 16.81 1.24 -8.99
CA TRP A 285 17.62 2.02 -9.92
C TRP A 285 17.25 1.75 -11.39
N LEU A 286 17.12 0.49 -11.79
CA LEU A 286 16.80 0.10 -13.16
C LEU A 286 15.40 0.60 -13.58
N PHE A 287 14.40 0.49 -12.70
CA PHE A 287 13.07 1.03 -12.96
C PHE A 287 13.06 2.55 -13.04
N ASP A 288 13.82 3.25 -12.19
CA ASP A 288 13.98 4.71 -12.30
C ASP A 288 14.57 5.12 -13.67
N VAL A 289 15.56 4.40 -14.18
CA VAL A 289 16.12 4.63 -15.53
C VAL A 289 15.06 4.39 -16.62
N ILE A 290 14.32 3.28 -16.54
CA ILE A 290 13.24 2.98 -17.50
C ILE A 290 12.18 4.07 -17.46
N LEU A 291 11.78 4.53 -16.27
CA LEU A 291 10.78 5.58 -16.12
C LEU A 291 11.24 6.91 -16.74
N GLN A 292 12.52 7.27 -16.61
CA GLN A 292 13.09 8.46 -17.27
C GLN A 292 13.08 8.35 -18.80
N VAL A 293 13.19 7.14 -19.36
CA VAL A 293 13.06 6.92 -20.81
C VAL A 293 11.59 7.00 -21.22
N LEU A 294 10.70 6.31 -20.49
CA LEU A 294 9.26 6.31 -20.78
C LEU A 294 8.64 7.70 -20.63
N SER A 295 9.12 8.52 -19.71
CA SER A 295 8.63 9.89 -19.50
C SER A 295 8.86 10.81 -20.72
N LYS A 296 9.78 10.44 -21.64
CA LYS A 296 9.95 11.14 -22.91
C LYS A 296 8.75 10.96 -23.84
N HIS A 297 7.98 9.87 -23.67
CA HIS A 297 6.81 9.54 -24.47
C HIS A 297 5.51 9.83 -23.68
N LYS A 298 5.09 11.10 -23.70
CA LYS A 298 3.98 11.62 -22.86
C LYS A 298 2.69 10.79 -22.91
N ILE A 299 2.26 10.34 -24.10
CA ILE A 299 1.01 9.60 -24.27
C ILE A 299 1.11 8.24 -23.59
N MET A 300 2.15 7.46 -23.92
CA MET A 300 2.39 6.14 -23.33
C MET A 300 2.56 6.25 -21.82
N TYR A 301 3.35 7.22 -21.35
CA TYR A 301 3.55 7.45 -19.92
C TYR A 301 2.24 7.75 -19.18
N LYS A 302 1.37 8.58 -19.77
CA LYS A 302 0.07 8.91 -19.20
C LYS A 302 -0.88 7.71 -19.15
N VAL A 303 -0.88 6.85 -20.16
CA VAL A 303 -1.71 5.63 -20.18
C VAL A 303 -1.22 4.62 -19.16
N LEU A 304 0.09 4.39 -19.08
CA LEU A 304 0.69 3.41 -18.18
C LEU A 304 0.61 3.82 -16.72
N PHE A 305 0.85 5.11 -16.41
CA PHE A 305 1.06 5.55 -15.03
C PHE A 305 0.09 6.61 -14.55
N GLY A 306 -0.79 7.11 -15.43
CA GLY A 306 -1.85 8.03 -15.04
C GLY A 306 -1.29 9.34 -14.50
N CYS A 307 -0.60 10.12 -15.35
CA CYS A 307 -0.06 11.39 -14.88
C CYS A 307 -1.11 12.50 -14.77
N ALA A 308 -0.99 13.21 -13.65
CA ALA A 308 -1.59 14.50 -13.37
C ALA A 308 -0.98 15.62 -14.22
#